data_AF-A0A819M1I3-F1
#
_entry.id   AF-A0A819M1I3-F1
#
_cell.length_a   1.000
_cell.length_b   1.000
_cell.length_c   1.000
_cell.angle_alpha   90.00
_cell.angle_beta   90.00
_cell.angle_gamma   90.00
#
_symmetry.space_group_name_H-M   'P 1'
#
loop_
_entity.id
_entity.type
_entity.pdbx_description
1 polymer ?
#
loop_
_entity_poly.entity_id
_entity_poly.type
_entity_poly.pdbx_seq_one_letter_code
_entity_poly.pdbx_strand_id
1 'polypeptide(L)'
;MMFRKSERTIQRQQEENDDDARFLRQIGYTQELYRGFSPFMSFSFCFTAVNVLTAISLGFTNQMSTGGSGVAIWSWIIGSFFTILIGFSLAEICSVYPSAGSVYHWSGMLVPLRYAPLASFTCGWFNFFGNVAGDAAFASGFATMVNAAVVLDGKSSLSTGEQVGIAIAITFVWTLINTLRIDKQGWINNIAAFFQISSIITIVIVLLVMAPERATAKNVFTSTYDGTGFSFGYVYCIGILSTLFIFSGYEGISYIYR
;
A
#
# COMPACT_ATOMS: atom_id res chain seq x y z
N MET A 1 -29.86 16.60 23.15
CA MET A 1 -29.81 15.22 22.58
C MET A 1 -28.44 14.83 22.03
N MET A 2 -27.68 15.75 21.41
CA MET A 2 -26.37 15.45 20.81
C MET A 2 -25.27 15.08 21.84
N PHE A 3 -25.22 15.77 22.99
CA PHE A 3 -24.26 15.47 24.09
C PHE A 3 -24.47 14.09 24.74
N ARG A 4 -25.72 13.69 24.97
CA ARG A 4 -26.06 12.37 25.53
C ARG A 4 -25.76 11.21 24.56
N LYS A 5 -25.63 11.49 23.26
CA LYS A 5 -25.20 10.52 22.24
C LYS A 5 -23.67 10.36 22.28
N SER A 6 -22.94 11.46 22.45
CA SER A 6 -21.48 11.47 22.60
C SER A 6 -21.03 10.73 23.86
N GLU A 7 -21.66 10.96 25.01
CA GLU A 7 -21.32 10.26 26.27
C GLU A 7 -21.57 8.76 26.20
N ARG A 8 -22.66 8.34 25.55
CA ARG A 8 -22.93 6.91 25.32
C ARG A 8 -21.91 6.28 24.37
N THR A 9 -21.45 7.00 23.35
CA THR A 9 -20.39 6.51 22.47
C THR A 9 -19.08 6.35 23.23
N ILE A 10 -18.74 7.29 24.11
CA ILE A 10 -17.52 7.24 24.94
C ILE A 10 -17.60 6.09 25.96
N GLN A 11 -18.73 5.94 26.66
CA GLN A 11 -18.93 4.83 27.62
C GLN A 11 -18.89 3.46 26.92
N ARG A 12 -19.52 3.34 25.76
CA ARG A 12 -19.50 2.11 24.97
C ARG A 12 -18.10 1.78 24.45
N GLN A 13 -17.33 2.79 24.02
CA GLN A 13 -15.93 2.62 23.64
C GLN A 13 -15.05 2.21 24.84
N GLN A 14 -15.33 2.71 26.05
CA GLN A 14 -14.60 2.31 27.26
C GLN A 14 -14.92 0.87 27.69
N GLU A 15 -16.19 0.46 27.63
CA GLU A 15 -16.61 -0.92 27.94
C GLU A 15 -16.06 -1.94 26.92
N GLU A 16 -16.14 -1.63 25.63
CA GLU A 16 -15.66 -2.48 24.53
C GLU A 16 -14.13 -2.65 24.58
N ASN A 17 -13.39 -1.60 24.96
CA ASN A 17 -11.94 -1.68 25.19
C ASN A 17 -11.57 -2.58 26.38
N ASP A 18 -12.40 -2.65 27.42
CA ASP A 18 -12.13 -3.45 28.61
C ASP A 18 -12.45 -4.94 28.38
N ASP A 19 -13.46 -5.25 27.56
CA ASP A 19 -13.78 -6.62 27.13
C ASP A 19 -12.72 -7.20 26.17
N ASP A 20 -12.24 -6.41 25.22
CA ASP A 20 -11.11 -6.78 24.35
C ASP A 20 -9.83 -7.02 25.15
N ALA A 21 -9.53 -6.16 26.12
CA ALA A 21 -8.36 -6.30 26.99
C ALA A 21 -8.45 -7.58 27.84
N ARG A 22 -9.66 -7.95 28.30
CA ARG A 22 -9.92 -9.22 28.99
C ARG A 22 -9.72 -10.41 28.07
N PHE A 23 -10.23 -10.35 26.84
CA PHE A 23 -10.04 -11.41 25.85
C PHE A 23 -8.55 -11.58 25.47
N LEU A 24 -7.83 -10.48 25.25
CA LEU A 24 -6.39 -10.49 24.98
C LEU A 24 -5.61 -11.18 26.11
N ARG A 25 -5.95 -10.90 27.37
CA ARG A 25 -5.36 -11.59 28.53
C ARG A 25 -5.69 -13.07 28.57
N GLN A 26 -6.89 -13.48 28.14
CA GLN A 26 -7.27 -14.90 28.04
C GLN A 26 -6.47 -15.65 26.98
N ILE A 27 -6.10 -14.99 25.87
CA ILE A 27 -5.23 -15.55 24.82
C ILE A 27 -3.73 -15.32 25.10
N GLY A 28 -3.37 -14.82 26.29
CA GLY A 28 -1.98 -14.67 26.74
C GLY A 28 -1.25 -13.41 26.25
N TYR A 29 -1.96 -12.43 25.68
CA TYR A 29 -1.39 -11.17 25.19
C TYR A 29 -1.70 -10.00 26.12
N THR A 30 -0.71 -9.14 26.33
CA THR A 30 -0.86 -7.85 27.03
C THR A 30 -0.98 -6.72 26.02
N GLN A 31 -1.96 -5.85 26.20
CA GLN A 31 -2.24 -4.74 25.30
C GLN A 31 -1.27 -3.57 25.58
N GLU A 32 -0.34 -3.30 24.64
CA GLU A 32 0.68 -2.24 24.80
C GLU A 32 0.45 -1.00 23.92
N LEU A 33 -0.47 -1.03 22.95
CA LEU A 33 -0.71 0.07 22.00
C LEU A 33 -1.89 0.97 22.42
N TYR A 34 -1.68 2.29 22.35
CA TYR A 34 -2.67 3.30 22.78
C TYR A 34 -3.76 3.52 21.70
N ARG A 35 -4.98 3.06 21.98
CA ARG A 35 -6.18 3.19 21.12
C ARG A 35 -6.78 4.61 21.18
N GLY A 36 -6.41 5.50 20.27
CA GLY A 36 -6.89 6.90 20.28
C GLY A 36 -7.30 7.52 18.94
N PHE A 37 -7.27 6.78 17.83
CA PHE A 37 -7.49 7.36 16.50
C PHE A 37 -8.97 7.36 16.09
N SER A 38 -9.51 8.54 15.76
CA SER A 38 -10.85 8.73 15.15
C SER A 38 -10.98 7.97 13.82
N PRO A 39 -12.17 7.52 13.39
CA PRO A 39 -12.40 6.87 12.08
C PRO A 39 -11.85 7.65 10.88
N PHE A 40 -11.86 8.97 10.97
CA PHE A 40 -11.30 9.85 9.93
C PHE A 40 -9.77 9.87 9.94
N MET A 41 -9.17 9.79 11.13
CA MET A 41 -7.73 9.67 11.29
C MET A 41 -7.24 8.31 10.80
N SER A 42 -8.02 7.23 10.98
CA SER A 42 -7.75 5.92 10.37
C SER A 42 -7.69 6.05 8.87
N PHE A 43 -8.77 6.56 8.27
CA PHE A 43 -8.86 6.66 6.82
C PHE A 43 -7.69 7.45 6.23
N SER A 44 -7.34 8.57 6.85
CA SER A 44 -6.22 9.41 6.44
C SER A 44 -4.87 8.70 6.56
N PHE A 45 -4.68 7.93 7.64
CA PHE A 45 -3.49 7.11 7.84
C PHE A 45 -3.42 5.98 6.80
N CYS A 46 -4.54 5.30 6.51
CA CYS A 46 -4.61 4.28 5.46
C CYS A 46 -4.25 4.84 4.09
N PHE A 47 -4.84 5.99 3.74
CA PHE A 47 -4.61 6.64 2.46
C PHE A 47 -3.15 7.06 2.26
N THR A 48 -2.50 7.51 3.34
CA THR A 48 -1.09 7.85 3.33
C THR A 48 -0.21 6.60 3.21
N ALA A 49 -0.53 5.53 3.95
CA ALA A 49 0.26 4.31 4.00
C ALA A 49 0.37 3.58 2.65
N VAL A 50 -0.71 3.54 1.87
CA VAL A 50 -0.72 2.87 0.54
C VAL A 50 0.16 3.60 -0.49
N ASN A 51 0.58 4.85 -0.20
CA ASN A 51 1.46 5.66 -1.06
C ASN A 51 1.11 5.61 -2.58
N VAL A 52 -0.16 5.83 -2.89
CA VAL A 52 -0.75 5.60 -4.23
C VAL A 52 0.02 6.30 -5.35
N LEU A 53 0.49 7.54 -5.11
CA LEU A 53 1.20 8.29 -6.14
C LEU A 53 2.49 7.58 -6.56
N THR A 54 3.32 7.23 -5.59
CA THR A 54 4.62 6.61 -5.85
C THR A 54 4.42 5.29 -6.57
N ALA A 55 3.49 4.45 -6.08
CA ALA A 55 3.23 3.16 -6.69
C ALA A 55 2.70 3.27 -8.13
N ILE A 56 1.79 4.22 -8.41
CA ILE A 56 1.34 4.49 -9.78
C ILE A 56 2.52 4.94 -10.64
N SER A 57 3.34 5.89 -10.20
CA SER A 57 4.47 6.40 -10.98
C SER A 57 5.46 5.30 -11.38
N LEU A 58 5.69 4.31 -10.52
CA LEU A 58 6.55 3.16 -10.83
C LEU A 58 5.89 2.18 -11.81
N GLY A 59 4.59 1.91 -11.64
CA GLY A 59 3.84 0.98 -12.48
C GLY A 59 3.44 1.55 -13.84
N PHE A 60 3.33 2.87 -13.97
CA PHE A 60 2.68 3.53 -15.10
C PHE A 60 3.31 3.18 -16.45
N THR A 61 4.64 3.26 -16.55
CA THR A 61 5.36 2.94 -17.80
C THR A 61 5.15 1.48 -18.20
N ASN A 62 5.33 0.55 -17.26
CA ASN A 62 5.14 -0.88 -17.51
C ASN A 62 3.70 -1.20 -17.92
N GLN A 63 2.72 -0.58 -17.24
CA GLN A 63 1.30 -0.78 -17.52
C GLN A 63 0.92 -0.24 -18.91
N MET A 64 1.41 0.95 -19.27
CA MET A 64 1.14 1.54 -20.58
C MET A 64 1.82 0.78 -21.72
N SER A 65 3.07 0.34 -21.53
CA SER A 65 3.82 -0.44 -22.52
C SER A 65 3.30 -1.86 -22.71
N THR A 66 2.64 -2.43 -21.69
CA THR A 66 2.16 -3.82 -21.74
C THR A 66 0.72 -3.93 -22.22
N GLY A 67 -0.17 -3.03 -21.79
CA GLY A 67 -1.61 -3.13 -22.07
C GLY A 67 -2.29 -1.88 -22.63
N GLY A 68 -1.61 -0.72 -22.65
CA GLY A 68 -2.23 0.55 -23.04
C GLY A 68 -3.27 1.06 -22.03
N SER A 69 -3.92 2.18 -22.37
CA SER A 69 -4.79 2.90 -21.43
C SER A 69 -6.06 2.15 -21.04
N GLY A 70 -6.64 1.38 -21.96
CA GLY A 70 -7.85 0.60 -21.72
C GLY A 70 -7.61 -0.50 -20.69
N VAL A 71 -6.55 -1.30 -20.88
CA VAL A 71 -6.17 -2.33 -19.90
C VAL A 71 -5.84 -1.70 -18.55
N ALA A 72 -5.15 -0.55 -18.53
CA ALA A 72 -4.82 0.13 -17.28
C ALA A 72 -6.07 0.48 -16.45
N ILE A 73 -7.08 1.08 -17.08
CA ILE A 73 -8.30 1.53 -16.39
C ILE A 73 -9.15 0.36 -15.94
N TRP A 74 -9.39 -0.61 -16.82
CA TRP A 74 -10.24 -1.74 -16.46
C TRP A 74 -9.57 -2.64 -15.42
N SER A 75 -8.25 -2.84 -15.50
CA SER A 75 -7.48 -3.53 -14.46
C SER A 75 -7.60 -2.80 -13.12
N TRP A 76 -7.58 -1.46 -13.13
CA TRP A 76 -7.77 -0.65 -11.93
C TRP A 76 -9.14 -0.90 -11.27
N ILE A 77 -10.22 -0.83 -12.05
CA ILE A 77 -11.59 -1.04 -11.56
C ILE A 77 -11.77 -2.44 -10.99
N ILE A 78 -11.34 -3.46 -11.74
CA ILE A 78 -11.47 -4.86 -11.34
C ILE A 78 -10.59 -5.16 -10.12
N GLY A 79 -9.34 -4.71 -10.13
CA GLY A 79 -8.42 -4.86 -9.01
C GLY A 79 -8.94 -4.18 -7.74
N SER A 80 -9.52 -2.98 -7.86
CA SER A 80 -10.16 -2.27 -6.74
C SER A 80 -11.32 -3.07 -6.15
N PHE A 81 -12.20 -3.60 -7.00
CA PHE A 81 -13.35 -4.40 -6.57
C PHE A 81 -12.92 -5.62 -5.75
N PHE A 82 -11.96 -6.40 -6.25
CA PHE A 82 -11.44 -7.56 -5.51
C PHE A 82 -10.70 -7.17 -4.24
N THR A 83 -9.95 -6.06 -4.25
CA THR A 83 -9.26 -5.57 -3.05
C THR A 83 -10.25 -5.17 -1.95
N ILE A 84 -11.39 -4.57 -2.31
CA ILE A 84 -12.47 -4.26 -1.35
C ILE A 84 -13.03 -5.53 -0.71
N LEU A 85 -13.23 -6.60 -1.50
CA LEU A 85 -13.70 -7.89 -0.97
C LEU A 85 -12.70 -8.50 0.02
N ILE A 86 -11.41 -8.44 -0.29
CA ILE A 86 -10.35 -8.87 0.62
C ILE A 86 -10.35 -8.00 1.88
N GLY A 87 -10.52 -6.69 1.74
CA GLY A 87 -10.63 -5.75 2.86
C GLY A 87 -11.81 -6.06 3.79
N PHE A 88 -12.97 -6.45 3.25
CA PHE A 88 -14.11 -6.88 4.07
C PHE A 88 -13.82 -8.19 4.83
N SER A 89 -13.18 -9.16 4.18
CA SER A 89 -12.77 -10.41 4.84
C SER A 89 -11.77 -10.13 5.97
N LEU A 90 -10.81 -9.23 5.74
CA LEU A 90 -9.83 -8.84 6.76
C LEU A 90 -10.49 -8.11 7.93
N ALA A 91 -11.46 -7.24 7.65
CA ALA A 91 -12.22 -6.52 8.68
C ALA A 91 -13.00 -7.47 9.59
N GLU A 92 -13.57 -8.55 9.03
CA GLU A 92 -14.25 -9.59 9.80
C GLU A 92 -13.27 -10.31 10.75
N ILE A 93 -12.09 -10.70 10.24
CA ILE A 93 -11.03 -11.33 11.04
C ILE A 93 -10.57 -10.40 12.18
N CYS A 94 -10.32 -9.12 11.88
CA CYS A 94 -9.89 -8.12 12.86
C CYS A 94 -10.95 -7.87 13.95
N SER A 95 -12.23 -8.09 13.64
CA SER A 95 -13.31 -7.93 14.62
C SER A 95 -13.37 -9.08 15.64
N VAL A 96 -12.93 -10.28 15.24
CA VAL A 96 -12.96 -11.49 16.07
C VAL A 96 -11.65 -11.70 16.84
N TYR A 97 -10.52 -11.38 16.23
CA TYR A 97 -9.19 -11.58 16.81
C TYR A 97 -8.51 -10.24 17.09
N PRO A 98 -8.74 -9.62 18.28
CA PRO A 98 -8.18 -8.32 18.63
C PRO A 98 -6.67 -8.38 18.98
N SER A 99 -5.89 -9.25 18.33
CA SER A 99 -4.45 -9.35 18.53
C SER A 99 -3.70 -8.39 17.61
N ALA A 100 -2.64 -7.74 18.11
CA ALA A 100 -1.67 -6.99 17.30
C ALA A 100 -0.76 -7.89 16.43
N GLY A 101 -1.25 -9.08 16.07
CA GLY A 101 -0.55 -10.02 15.21
C GLY A 101 -0.86 -9.70 13.74
N SER A 102 0.19 -9.51 12.94
CA SER A 102 0.05 -9.41 11.48
C SER A 102 -0.54 -10.70 10.88
N VAL A 103 -0.86 -10.70 9.58
CA VAL A 103 -1.57 -11.77 8.85
C VAL A 103 -1.07 -13.21 9.14
N TYR A 104 0.21 -13.38 9.47
CA TYR A 104 0.78 -14.67 9.86
C TYR A 104 0.23 -15.21 11.19
N HIS A 105 -0.11 -14.33 12.13
CA HIS A 105 -0.70 -14.70 13.41
C HIS A 105 -2.13 -15.18 13.23
N TRP A 106 -2.94 -14.44 12.46
CA TRP A 106 -4.30 -14.84 12.12
C TRP A 106 -4.34 -16.17 11.34
N SER A 107 -3.37 -16.40 10.45
CA SER A 107 -3.28 -17.67 9.73
C SER A 107 -3.08 -18.89 10.66
N GLY A 108 -2.42 -18.71 11.80
CA GLY A 108 -2.26 -19.77 12.80
C GLY A 108 -3.50 -20.00 13.64
N MET A 109 -4.27 -18.94 13.93
CA MET A 109 -5.50 -19.01 14.71
C MET A 109 -6.67 -19.64 13.95
N LEU A 110 -6.73 -19.44 12.63
CA LEU A 110 -7.82 -19.94 11.78
C LEU A 110 -7.70 -21.42 11.42
N VAL A 111 -6.53 -22.02 11.64
CA VAL A 111 -6.20 -23.39 11.22
C VAL A 111 -6.13 -24.29 12.47
N PRO A 112 -6.50 -25.60 12.39
CA PRO A 112 -6.35 -26.51 13.53
C PRO A 112 -4.95 -26.47 14.14
N LEU A 113 -4.85 -26.57 15.48
CA LEU A 113 -3.60 -26.50 16.27
C LEU A 113 -2.44 -27.33 15.70
N ARG A 114 -2.74 -28.47 15.07
CA ARG A 114 -1.76 -29.34 14.42
C ARG A 114 -1.01 -28.67 13.26
N TYR A 115 -1.68 -27.81 12.49
CA TYR A 115 -1.12 -27.14 11.31
C TYR A 115 -0.85 -25.65 11.56
N ALA A 116 -1.28 -25.09 12.69
CA ALA A 116 -1.07 -23.69 13.05
C ALA A 116 0.39 -23.23 12.90
N PRO A 117 1.42 -23.98 13.36
CA PRO A 117 2.81 -23.57 13.16
C PRO A 117 3.23 -23.50 11.69
N LEU A 118 2.75 -24.44 10.87
CA LEU A 118 3.10 -24.49 9.44
C LEU A 118 2.39 -23.37 8.66
N ALA A 119 1.11 -23.12 8.95
CA ALA A 119 0.35 -22.03 8.34
C ALA A 119 0.97 -20.66 8.69
N SER A 120 1.25 -20.41 9.97
CA SER A 120 1.91 -19.17 10.40
C SER A 120 3.31 -19.02 9.82
N PHE A 121 4.12 -20.08 9.78
CA PHE A 121 5.47 -20.02 9.24
C PHE A 121 5.46 -19.70 7.74
N THR A 122 4.63 -20.39 6.97
CA THR A 122 4.52 -20.16 5.51
C THR A 122 4.00 -18.75 5.24
N CYS A 123 2.93 -18.31 5.90
CA CYS A 123 2.40 -16.96 5.76
C CYS A 123 3.42 -15.89 6.16
N GLY A 124 4.16 -16.11 7.25
CA GLY A 124 5.23 -15.20 7.70
C GLY A 124 6.34 -15.05 6.67
N TRP A 125 6.81 -16.14 6.05
CA TRP A 125 7.83 -16.07 5.01
C TRP A 125 7.34 -15.37 3.75
N PHE A 126 6.12 -15.66 3.28
CA PHE A 126 5.56 -14.96 2.12
C PHE A 126 5.39 -13.46 2.40
N ASN A 127 4.96 -13.09 3.61
CA ASN A 127 4.88 -11.69 4.01
C ASN A 127 6.27 -11.04 4.05
N PHE A 128 7.28 -11.71 4.61
CA PHE A 128 8.66 -11.21 4.64
C PHE A 128 9.23 -10.99 3.23
N PHE A 129 9.17 -12.01 2.36
CA PHE A 129 9.65 -11.89 0.99
C PHE A 129 8.86 -10.85 0.17
N GLY A 130 7.56 -10.73 0.42
CA GLY A 130 6.72 -9.70 -0.20
C GLY A 130 7.19 -8.29 0.15
N ASN A 131 7.44 -8.02 1.43
CA ASN A 131 7.95 -6.72 1.87
C ASN A 131 9.37 -6.44 1.33
N VAL A 132 10.27 -7.42 1.37
CA VAL A 132 11.64 -7.27 0.83
C VAL A 132 11.62 -6.99 -0.68
N ALA A 133 10.78 -7.71 -1.43
CA ALA A 133 10.61 -7.47 -2.86
C ALA A 133 9.97 -6.11 -3.16
N GLY A 134 9.01 -5.68 -2.33
CA GLY A 134 8.40 -4.36 -2.40
C GLY A 134 9.42 -3.24 -2.21
N ASP A 135 10.23 -3.31 -1.15
CA ASP A 135 11.29 -2.32 -0.89
C ASP A 135 12.30 -2.25 -2.04
N ALA A 136 12.70 -3.41 -2.58
CA ALA A 136 13.59 -3.48 -3.74
C ALA A 136 12.97 -2.86 -5.00
N ALA A 137 11.66 -3.03 -5.21
CA ALA A 137 10.92 -2.42 -6.31
C ALA A 137 10.88 -0.89 -6.17
N PHE A 138 10.65 -0.36 -4.96
CA PHE A 138 10.70 1.08 -4.70
C PHE A 138 12.10 1.66 -4.92
N ALA A 139 13.16 0.99 -4.47
CA ALA A 139 14.54 1.43 -4.67
C ALA A 139 14.93 1.46 -6.16
N SER A 140 14.55 0.42 -6.91
CA SER A 140 14.77 0.35 -8.37
C SER A 140 13.95 1.41 -9.12
N GLY A 141 12.73 1.66 -8.63
CA GLY A 141 11.87 2.70 -9.13
C GLY A 141 12.45 4.11 -8.95
N PHE A 142 13.02 4.39 -7.78
CA PHE A 142 13.74 5.63 -7.52
C PHE A 142 14.92 5.81 -8.47
N ALA A 143 15.74 4.77 -8.66
CA ALA A 143 16.85 4.81 -9.61
C ALA A 143 16.39 5.08 -11.05
N THR A 144 15.25 4.52 -11.46
CA THR A 144 14.64 4.78 -12.78
C THR A 144 14.19 6.23 -12.92
N MET A 145 13.62 6.82 -11.88
CA MET A 145 13.23 8.24 -11.86
C MET A 145 14.45 9.17 -11.93
N VAL A 146 15.54 8.83 -11.23
CA VAL A 146 16.82 9.56 -11.31
C VAL A 146 17.38 9.48 -12.73
N ASN A 147 17.38 8.29 -13.35
CA ASN A 147 17.78 8.12 -14.74
C ASN A 147 16.94 8.99 -15.69
N ALA A 148 15.61 9.01 -15.51
CA ALA A 148 14.73 9.86 -16.30
C ALA A 148 15.09 11.35 -16.16
N ALA A 149 15.40 11.82 -14.95
CA ALA A 149 15.85 13.19 -14.72
C ALA A 149 17.18 13.51 -15.42
N VAL A 150 18.14 12.57 -15.41
CA VAL A 150 19.43 12.72 -16.12
C VAL A 150 19.23 12.82 -17.63
N VAL A 151 18.35 11.99 -18.20
CA VAL A 151 18.02 12.03 -19.63
C VAL A 151 17.33 13.33 -20.02
N LEU A 152 16.43 13.86 -19.17
CA LEU A 152 15.77 15.15 -19.39
C LEU A 152 16.74 16.35 -19.39
N ASP A 153 17.85 16.24 -18.67
CA ASP A 153 18.95 17.23 -18.66
C ASP A 153 19.87 17.11 -19.91
N GLY A 154 19.51 16.26 -20.87
CA GLY A 154 20.24 16.06 -22.14
C GLY A 154 21.48 15.17 -22.02
N LYS A 155 21.68 14.50 -20.88
CA LYS A 155 22.78 13.55 -20.67
C LYS A 155 22.41 12.14 -21.13
N SER A 156 23.42 11.32 -21.38
CA SER A 156 23.23 9.91 -21.71
C SER A 156 22.58 9.15 -20.55
N SER A 157 21.73 8.18 -20.88
CA SER A 157 21.06 7.33 -19.88
C SER A 157 22.08 6.59 -19.02
N LEU A 158 21.79 6.48 -17.73
CA LEU A 158 22.57 5.70 -16.78
C LEU A 158 22.55 4.22 -17.17
N SER A 159 23.71 3.59 -17.10
CA SER A 159 23.86 2.14 -17.27
C SER A 159 23.10 1.37 -16.19
N THR A 160 22.80 0.10 -16.46
CA THR A 160 22.15 -0.79 -15.48
C THR A 160 22.94 -0.88 -14.18
N GLY A 161 24.28 -0.91 -14.25
CA GLY A 161 25.15 -0.95 -13.06
C GLY A 161 25.03 0.31 -12.20
N GLU A 162 24.95 1.49 -12.82
CA GLU A 162 24.77 2.76 -12.11
C GLU A 162 23.39 2.85 -11.45
N GLN A 163 22.34 2.40 -12.14
CA GLN A 163 20.99 2.36 -11.57
C GLN A 163 20.90 1.40 -10.37
N VAL A 164 21.53 0.22 -10.45
CA VAL A 164 21.63 -0.71 -9.31
C VAL A 164 22.42 -0.09 -8.16
N GLY A 165 23.52 0.62 -8.46
CA GLY A 165 24.29 1.35 -7.44
C GLY A 165 23.46 2.41 -6.70
N ILE A 166 22.64 3.17 -7.44
CA ILE A 166 21.70 4.15 -6.85
C ILE A 166 20.64 3.45 -5.98
N ALA A 167 20.08 2.34 -6.47
CA ALA A 167 19.09 1.56 -5.71
C ALA A 167 19.67 1.05 -4.38
N ILE A 168 20.88 0.50 -4.39
CA ILE A 168 21.56 0.05 -3.16
C ILE A 168 21.82 1.23 -2.21
N ALA A 169 22.29 2.36 -2.75
CA ALA A 169 22.57 3.54 -1.95
C ALA A 169 21.32 4.10 -1.26
N ILE A 170 20.19 4.21 -1.97
CA ILE A 170 18.95 4.71 -1.38
C ILE A 170 18.37 3.74 -0.35
N THR A 171 18.46 2.43 -0.58
CA THR A 171 18.06 1.42 0.41
C THR A 171 18.87 1.59 1.70
N PHE A 172 20.18 1.79 1.61
CA PHE A 172 21.02 2.01 2.79
C PHE A 172 20.62 3.27 3.57
N VAL A 173 20.29 4.36 2.85
CA VAL A 173 19.77 5.58 3.46
C VAL A 173 18.44 5.34 4.17
N TRP A 174 17.51 4.62 3.55
CA TRP A 174 16.24 4.25 4.20
C TRP A 174 16.46 3.37 5.42
N THR A 175 17.38 2.41 5.36
CA THR A 175 17.75 1.59 6.53
C THR A 175 18.28 2.46 7.67
N LEU A 176 19.18 3.40 7.39
CA LEU A 176 19.69 4.32 8.40
C LEU A 176 18.58 5.18 9.02
N ILE A 177 17.67 5.72 8.20
CA ILE A 177 16.53 6.50 8.69
C ILE A 177 15.64 5.65 9.60
N ASN A 178 15.40 4.37 9.26
CA ASN A 178 14.62 3.44 10.07
C ASN A 178 15.31 3.03 11.38
N THR A 179 16.62 3.26 11.54
CA THR A 179 17.31 3.08 12.84
C THR A 179 17.16 4.28 13.78
N LEU A 180 16.59 5.40 13.31
CA LEU A 180 16.34 6.57 14.17
C LEU A 180 15.18 6.30 15.13
N ARG A 181 15.16 7.02 16.26
CA ARG A 181 14.09 6.89 17.26
C ARG A 181 12.72 7.24 16.66
N ILE A 182 11.70 6.51 17.10
CA ILE A 182 10.30 6.55 16.63
C ILE A 182 9.68 7.96 16.70
N ASP A 183 10.11 8.80 17.65
CA ASP A 183 9.68 10.19 17.81
C ASP A 183 10.05 11.07 16.62
N LYS A 184 11.23 10.86 16.01
CA LYS A 184 11.65 11.57 14.79
C LYS A 184 10.99 11.02 13.54
N GLN A 185 10.65 9.73 13.52
CA GLN A 185 10.04 9.06 12.37
C GLN A 185 8.62 9.56 12.09
N GLY A 186 7.86 9.90 13.14
CA GLY A 186 6.53 10.51 12.98
C GLY A 186 6.56 11.84 12.22
N TRP A 187 7.60 12.66 12.42
CA TRP A 187 7.73 13.95 11.74
C TRP A 187 8.08 13.79 10.26
N ILE A 188 8.96 12.84 9.94
CA ILE A 188 9.32 12.49 8.55
C ILE A 188 8.09 11.97 7.79
N ASN A 189 7.29 11.12 8.44
CA ASN A 189 6.07 10.58 7.84
C ASN A 189 5.05 11.68 7.51
N ASN A 190 4.85 12.66 8.40
CA ASN A 190 3.94 13.78 8.15
C ASN A 190 4.40 14.65 6.95
N ILE A 191 5.70 14.86 6.80
CA ILE A 191 6.26 15.56 5.64
C ILE A 191 6.03 14.76 4.37
N ALA A 192 6.29 13.45 4.40
CA ALA A 192 6.05 12.57 3.26
C ALA A 192 4.57 12.60 2.83
N ALA A 193 3.64 12.54 3.78
CA ALA A 193 2.20 12.64 3.54
C ALA A 193 1.83 13.96 2.83
N PHE A 194 2.38 15.09 3.31
CA PHE A 194 2.18 16.40 2.69
C PHE A 194 2.68 16.43 1.24
N PHE A 195 3.89 15.93 0.98
CA PHE A 195 4.44 15.86 -0.38
C PHE A 195 3.62 14.95 -1.29
N GLN A 196 3.11 13.84 -0.76
CA GLN A 196 2.31 12.91 -1.53
C GLN A 196 0.97 13.54 -1.97
N ILE A 197 0.24 14.17 -1.04
CA ILE A 197 -1.04 14.83 -1.34
C ILE A 197 -0.82 16.02 -2.28
N SER A 198 0.16 16.86 -2.00
CA SER A 198 0.47 18.04 -2.83
C SER A 198 0.90 17.65 -4.24
N SER A 199 1.67 16.57 -4.40
CA SER A 199 2.12 16.09 -5.71
C SER A 199 0.97 15.52 -6.55
N ILE A 200 0.02 14.80 -5.95
CA ILE A 200 -1.20 14.34 -6.64
C ILE A 200 -1.98 15.54 -7.19
N ILE A 201 -2.23 16.54 -6.33
CA ILE A 201 -2.96 17.77 -6.73
C ILE A 201 -2.22 18.48 -7.86
N THR A 202 -0.89 18.61 -7.72
CA THR A 202 -0.04 19.28 -8.72
C THR A 202 -0.10 18.57 -10.06
N ILE A 203 0.05 17.26 -10.10
CA ILE A 203 -0.01 16.48 -11.35
C ILE A 203 -1.36 16.63 -12.03
N VAL A 204 -2.46 16.57 -11.27
CA VAL A 204 -3.82 16.76 -11.82
C VAL A 204 -3.98 18.16 -12.43
N ILE A 205 -3.57 19.21 -11.71
CA ILE A 205 -3.69 20.60 -12.20
C ILE A 205 -2.81 20.81 -13.44
N VAL A 206 -1.55 20.36 -13.40
CA VAL A 206 -0.60 20.50 -14.51
C VAL A 206 -1.12 19.80 -15.76
N LEU A 207 -1.62 18.56 -15.63
CA LEU A 207 -2.20 17.84 -16.77
C LEU A 207 -3.46 18.52 -17.31
N LEU A 208 -4.32 19.07 -16.45
CA LEU A 208 -5.54 19.75 -16.90
C LEU A 208 -5.27 21.08 -17.63
N VAL A 209 -4.23 21.80 -17.22
CA VAL A 209 -3.87 23.12 -17.77
C VAL A 209 -2.95 23.00 -18.97
N MET A 210 -1.94 22.13 -18.93
CA MET A 210 -0.86 22.08 -19.91
C MET A 210 -1.06 21.03 -21.02
N ALA A 211 -2.02 20.11 -20.90
CA ALA A 211 -2.24 19.11 -21.94
C ALA A 211 -2.77 19.77 -23.24
N PRO A 212 -1.98 19.75 -24.34
CA PRO A 212 -2.39 20.35 -25.61
C PRO A 212 -3.49 19.54 -26.30
N GLU A 213 -3.52 18.22 -26.08
CA GLU A 213 -4.54 17.32 -26.58
C GLU A 213 -5.09 16.46 -25.45
N ARG A 214 -6.42 16.31 -25.40
CA ARG A 214 -7.10 15.44 -24.44
C ARG A 214 -7.47 14.14 -25.13
N ALA A 215 -7.09 13.01 -24.53
CA ALA A 215 -7.47 11.71 -25.04
C ALA A 215 -9.01 11.59 -25.08
N THR A 216 -9.56 11.19 -26.23
CA THR A 216 -11.00 10.93 -26.37
C THR A 216 -11.42 9.78 -25.46
N ALA A 217 -12.61 9.85 -24.85
CA ALA A 217 -13.12 8.80 -23.96
C ALA A 217 -13.05 7.40 -24.59
N LYS A 218 -13.32 7.28 -25.89
CA LYS A 218 -13.14 6.03 -26.64
C LYS A 218 -11.71 5.50 -26.53
N ASN A 219 -10.71 6.32 -26.85
CA ASN A 219 -9.30 5.90 -26.76
C ASN A 219 -8.91 5.53 -25.33
N VAL A 220 -9.37 6.29 -24.34
CA VAL A 220 -9.09 6.01 -22.93
C VAL A 220 -9.58 4.61 -22.53
N PHE A 221 -10.82 4.25 -22.85
CA PHE A 221 -11.41 2.97 -22.42
C PHE A 221 -11.16 1.78 -23.37
N THR A 222 -10.83 2.02 -24.65
CA THR A 222 -10.72 0.96 -25.66
C THR A 222 -9.33 0.83 -26.29
N SER A 223 -8.40 1.77 -26.07
CA SER A 223 -7.04 1.61 -26.58
C SER A 223 -6.35 0.49 -25.83
N THR A 224 -5.88 -0.49 -26.60
CA THR A 224 -5.09 -1.60 -26.10
C THR A 224 -3.80 -1.59 -26.90
N TYR A 225 -2.68 -1.68 -26.20
CA TYR A 225 -1.35 -1.74 -26.79
C TYR A 225 -0.67 -2.96 -26.21
N ASP A 226 -0.26 -3.89 -27.06
CA ASP A 226 0.47 -5.08 -26.64
C ASP A 226 1.93 -4.95 -27.05
N GLY A 227 2.75 -4.49 -26.10
CA GLY A 227 4.21 -4.50 -26.23
C GLY A 227 4.87 -5.81 -25.79
N THR A 228 4.09 -6.82 -25.39
CA THR A 228 4.59 -8.06 -24.79
C THR A 228 4.64 -9.24 -25.76
N GLY A 229 3.79 -9.23 -26.78
CA GLY A 229 3.67 -10.32 -27.77
C GLY A 229 2.94 -11.56 -27.26
N PHE A 230 2.24 -11.45 -26.12
CA PHE A 230 1.44 -12.53 -25.54
C PHE A 230 -0.06 -12.38 -25.87
N SER A 231 -0.88 -13.36 -25.46
CA SER A 231 -2.32 -13.27 -25.68
C SER A 231 -2.96 -12.12 -24.91
N PHE A 232 -4.05 -11.57 -25.46
CA PHE A 232 -4.78 -10.47 -24.83
C PHE A 232 -5.19 -10.75 -23.38
N GLY A 233 -5.55 -12.00 -23.06
CA GLY A 233 -5.88 -12.39 -21.68
C GLY A 233 -4.68 -12.30 -20.72
N TYR A 234 -3.48 -12.66 -21.19
CA TYR A 234 -2.26 -12.59 -20.39
C TYR A 234 -1.86 -11.13 -20.08
N VAL A 235 -1.96 -10.26 -21.09
CA VAL A 235 -1.76 -8.81 -20.92
C VAL A 235 -2.68 -8.23 -19.84
N TYR A 236 -3.94 -8.68 -19.83
CA TYR A 236 -4.91 -8.26 -18.81
C TYR A 236 -4.57 -8.76 -17.41
N CYS A 237 -4.07 -10.00 -17.28
CA CYS A 237 -3.57 -10.52 -16.00
C CYS A 237 -2.38 -9.71 -15.49
N ILE A 238 -1.47 -9.27 -16.35
CA ILE A 238 -0.35 -8.39 -15.97
C ILE A 238 -0.85 -7.02 -15.53
N GLY A 239 -1.85 -6.47 -16.21
CA GLY A 239 -2.49 -5.20 -15.83
C GLY A 239 -3.12 -5.27 -14.43
N ILE A 240 -3.82 -6.36 -14.13
CA ILE A 240 -4.40 -6.62 -12.80
C ILE A 240 -3.29 -6.79 -11.75
N LEU A 241 -2.24 -7.56 -12.05
CA LEU A 241 -1.11 -7.76 -11.15
C LEU A 241 -0.44 -6.42 -10.79
N SER A 242 -0.23 -5.55 -11.78
CA SER A 242 0.34 -4.21 -11.56
C SER A 242 -0.57 -3.35 -10.67
N THR A 243 -1.88 -3.47 -10.84
CA THR A 243 -2.87 -2.79 -10.00
C THR A 243 -2.83 -3.32 -8.55
N LEU A 244 -2.74 -4.64 -8.37
CA LEU A 244 -2.67 -5.25 -7.04
C LEU A 244 -1.39 -4.85 -6.30
N PHE A 245 -0.27 -4.69 -7.02
CA PHE A 245 0.95 -4.12 -6.45
C PHE A 245 0.72 -2.68 -5.94
N ILE A 246 -0.01 -1.86 -6.69
CA ILE A 246 -0.29 -0.47 -6.30
C ILE A 246 -1.17 -0.38 -5.04
N PHE A 247 -2.06 -1.35 -4.85
CA PHE A 247 -2.88 -1.41 -3.65
C PHE A 247 -2.19 -2.05 -2.45
N SER A 248 -0.99 -2.63 -2.58
CA SER A 248 -0.29 -3.26 -1.45
C SER A 248 -0.03 -2.29 -0.29
N GLY A 249 0.00 -2.80 0.95
CA GLY A 249 0.24 -2.01 2.16
C GLY A 249 -0.99 -1.73 3.02
N TYR A 250 -2.21 -2.10 2.59
CA TYR A 250 -3.40 -1.96 3.43
C TYR A 250 -3.41 -2.94 4.61
N GLU A 251 -2.76 -4.10 4.45
CA GLU A 251 -2.56 -5.09 5.51
C GLU A 251 -1.69 -4.56 6.65
N GLY A 252 -0.89 -3.53 6.37
CA GLY A 252 -0.03 -2.88 7.37
C GLY A 252 -0.80 -2.21 8.50
N ILE A 253 -2.06 -1.88 8.23
CA ILE A 253 -2.88 -1.04 9.10
C ILE A 253 -3.65 -1.90 10.08
N SER A 254 -4.00 -3.13 9.70
CA SER A 254 -4.90 -3.98 10.46
C SER A 254 -4.35 -4.39 11.83
N TYR A 255 -3.02 -4.31 12.03
CA TYR A 255 -2.35 -4.54 13.31
C TYR A 255 -1.95 -3.26 14.06
N ILE A 256 -1.98 -2.09 13.41
CA ILE A 256 -1.78 -0.78 14.05
C ILE A 256 -3.11 -0.27 14.63
N TYR A 257 -4.23 -0.71 14.05
CA TYR A 257 -5.54 -0.16 14.31
C TYR A 257 -6.33 -0.90 15.38
N ARG A 258 -5.76 -0.96 16.58
CA ARG A 258 -6.45 -1.21 17.86
C ARG A 258 -5.40 -0.96 18.95
#